data_AF-A0A7G5H5K8-F1
#
_entry.id   AF-A0A7G5H5K8-F1
#
_cell.length_a   1.000
_cell.length_b   1.000
_cell.length_c   1.000
_cell.angle_alpha   90.00
_cell.angle_beta   90.00
_cell.angle_gamma   90.00
#
_symmetry.space_group_name_H-M   'P 1'
#
loop_
_entity.id
_entity.type
_entity.pdbx_description
1 polymer ?
#
loop_
_entity_poly.entity_id
_entity_poly.type
_entity_poly.pdbx_seq_one_letter_code
_entity_poly.pdbx_strand_id
1 'polypeptide(L)'
;MSEKEFAVAVLAVNSLPFVDTVNVPANVGIAFVELSPRLTEVLPPARSVLQINRDDFSVEEVIRLYNVYVVEHLNEVAGLAHQLLREAQYQQRKKRQPQ
;
A
#
# COMPACT_ATOMS: atom_id res chain seq x y z
N MET A 1 8.42 -3.67 23.47
CA MET A 1 9.55 -4.31 22.76
C MET A 1 10.89 -3.68 23.19
N SER A 2 12.00 -4.43 23.27
CA SER A 2 13.33 -3.84 23.55
C SER A 2 13.94 -3.12 22.33
N GLU A 3 14.93 -2.25 22.53
CA GLU A 3 15.60 -1.56 21.41
C GLU A 3 16.32 -2.51 20.46
N LYS A 4 16.93 -3.59 20.99
CA LYS A 4 17.61 -4.59 20.18
C LYS A 4 16.63 -5.35 19.30
N GLU A 5 15.50 -5.80 19.85
CA GLU A 5 14.45 -6.50 19.09
C GLU A 5 13.88 -5.59 18.00
N PHE A 6 13.64 -4.32 18.34
CA PHE A 6 13.14 -3.34 17.38
C PHE A 6 14.14 -3.10 16.24
N ALA A 7 15.43 -2.94 16.54
CA ALA A 7 16.46 -2.77 15.51
C ALA A 7 16.54 -3.98 14.56
N VAL A 8 16.43 -5.20 15.09
CA VAL A 8 16.38 -6.44 14.28
C VAL A 8 15.12 -6.44 13.40
N ALA A 9 13.96 -6.07 13.94
CA ALA A 9 12.73 -5.96 13.17
C ALA A 9 12.85 -4.94 12.04
N VAL A 10 13.46 -3.77 12.29
CA VAL A 10 13.69 -2.73 11.27
C VAL A 10 14.55 -3.25 10.13
N LEU A 11 15.63 -3.97 10.43
CA LEU A 11 16.48 -4.60 9.41
C LEU A 11 15.71 -5.62 8.58
N ALA A 12 14.89 -6.45 9.23
CA ALA A 12 14.06 -7.44 8.54
C ALA A 12 13.02 -6.77 7.64
N VAL A 13 12.38 -5.68 8.09
CA VAL A 13 11.41 -4.92 7.29
C VAL A 13 12.07 -4.22 6.10
N ASN A 14 13.24 -3.62 6.27
CA ASN A 14 14.02 -3.02 5.17
C ASN A 14 14.43 -4.03 4.10
N SER A 15 14.42 -5.34 4.40
CA SER A 15 14.70 -6.39 3.41
C SER A 15 13.49 -6.77 2.54
N LEU A 16 12.30 -6.25 2.86
CA LEU A 16 11.08 -6.54 2.10
C LEU A 16 11.11 -5.81 0.75
N PRO A 17 10.73 -6.47 -0.36
CA PRO A 17 10.91 -5.93 -1.72
C PRO A 17 10.02 -4.73 -2.04
N PHE A 18 8.96 -4.49 -1.25
CA PHE A 18 8.05 -3.37 -1.40
C PHE A 18 8.38 -2.20 -0.47
N VAL A 19 9.41 -2.31 0.36
CA VAL A 19 9.86 -1.27 1.29
C VAL A 19 11.05 -0.54 0.66
N ASP A 20 11.02 0.79 0.71
CA ASP A 20 12.15 1.64 0.33
C ASP A 20 13.01 1.95 1.55
N THR A 21 12.40 2.49 2.60
CA THR A 21 13.09 2.86 3.85
C THR A 21 12.14 2.82 5.03
N VAL A 22 12.66 2.43 6.20
CA VAL A 22 11.99 2.57 7.49
C VAL A 22 12.57 3.77 8.23
N ASN A 23 11.73 4.79 8.46
CA ASN A 23 12.06 5.96 9.25
C ASN A 23 11.46 5.84 10.66
N VAL A 24 12.29 6.02 11.68
CA VAL A 24 11.88 5.91 13.09
C VAL A 24 12.30 7.19 13.82
N PRO A 25 11.45 8.22 13.83
CA PRO A 25 11.74 9.44 14.56
C PRO A 25 11.91 9.17 16.05
N ALA A 26 12.92 9.79 16.65
CA ALA A 26 13.09 9.76 18.10
C ALA A 26 11.84 10.36 18.77
N ASN A 27 11.35 9.69 19.81
CA ASN A 27 10.24 10.13 20.67
C ASN A 27 8.81 10.07 20.08
N VAL A 28 8.60 9.51 18.89
CA VAL A 28 7.25 9.47 18.28
C VAL A 28 6.53 8.14 18.49
N GLY A 29 7.23 7.08 18.95
CA GLY A 29 6.62 5.77 19.22
C GLY A 29 6.03 5.07 17.98
N ILE A 30 6.21 5.65 16.79
CA ILE A 30 5.68 5.20 15.50
C ILE A 30 6.87 5.01 14.54
N ALA A 31 6.85 3.91 13.81
CA ALA A 31 7.71 3.66 12.67
C ALA A 31 6.95 3.98 11.38
N PHE A 32 7.62 4.69 10.47
CA PHE A 32 7.12 5.03 9.15
C PHE A 32 7.83 4.14 8.14
N VAL A 33 7.06 3.33 7.42
CA VAL A 33 7.58 2.44 6.37
C VAL A 33 7.24 3.05 5.03
N GLU A 34 8.23 3.66 4.39
CA GLU A 34 8.12 4.20 3.05
C GLU A 34 8.11 3.05 2.04
N LEU A 35 7.13 3.06 1.15
CA LEU A 35 6.98 2.04 0.11
C LEU A 35 7.89 2.33 -1.08
N SER A 36 8.23 1.27 -1.82
CA SER A 36 9.04 1.34 -3.04
C SER A 36 8.56 2.45 -3.97
N PRO A 37 9.47 3.26 -4.57
CA PRO A 37 9.11 4.32 -5.50
C PRO A 37 8.21 3.85 -6.65
N ARG A 38 8.40 2.60 -7.11
CA ARG A 38 7.59 1.95 -8.15
C ARG A 38 6.10 1.86 -7.78
N LEU A 39 5.79 1.75 -6.49
CA LEU A 39 4.42 1.75 -5.98
C LEU A 39 3.90 3.17 -5.78
N THR A 40 4.76 4.10 -5.34
CA THR A 40 4.37 5.51 -5.14
C THR A 40 3.97 6.23 -6.42
N GLU A 41 4.41 5.74 -7.59
CA GLU A 41 3.97 6.25 -8.90
C GLU A 41 2.48 5.97 -9.20
N VAL A 42 1.93 4.90 -8.62
CA VAL A 42 0.55 4.45 -8.87
C VAL A 42 -0.37 4.63 -7.67
N LEU A 43 0.20 4.79 -6.47
CA LEU A 43 -0.54 4.99 -5.23
C LEU A 43 -0.74 6.47 -4.93
N PRO A 44 -1.88 6.85 -4.34
CA PRO A 44 -2.04 8.18 -3.75
C PRO A 44 -0.97 8.44 -2.67
N PRO A 45 -0.49 9.68 -2.51
CA PRO A 45 0.52 10.02 -1.49
C PRO A 45 0.13 9.63 -0.05
N ALA A 46 -1.17 9.61 0.26
CA ALA A 46 -1.65 9.17 1.57
C ALA A 46 -1.43 7.67 1.86
N ARG A 47 -1.10 6.87 0.84
CA ARG A 47 -0.89 5.42 0.93
C ARG A 47 0.56 5.00 0.60
N SER A 48 1.47 5.95 0.38
CA SER A 48 2.88 5.66 0.12
C SER A 48 3.71 5.36 1.38
N VAL A 49 3.14 5.60 2.56
CA VAL A 49 3.80 5.40 3.86
C VAL A 49 2.87 4.63 4.79
N LEU A 50 3.33 3.51 5.32
CA LEU A 50 2.64 2.77 6.38
C LEU A 50 3.10 3.31 7.74
N GLN A 51 2.16 3.59 8.63
CA GLN A 51 2.43 4.04 9.99
C GLN A 51 2.12 2.91 10.96
N ILE A 52 3.10 2.53 11.78
CA ILE A 52 2.99 1.36 12.65
C ILE A 52 3.51 1.73 14.03
N ASN A 53 2.74 1.43 15.08
CA ASN A 53 3.21 1.62 16.44
C ASN A 53 4.44 0.74 16.70
N ARG A 54 5.40 1.27 17.45
CA ARG A 54 6.63 0.56 17.79
C ARG A 54 6.37 -0.77 18.51
N ASP A 55 5.34 -0.82 19.35
CA ASP A 55 5.01 -2.02 20.10
C ASP A 55 4.41 -3.13 19.24
N ASP A 56 3.79 -2.77 18.12
CA ASP A 56 3.21 -3.70 17.14
C ASP A 56 4.17 -4.00 15.97
N PHE A 57 5.33 -3.32 15.94
CA PHE A 57 6.22 -3.31 14.78
C PHE A 57 6.84 -4.69 14.53
N SER A 58 6.42 -5.33 13.46
CA SER A 58 6.92 -6.63 13.04
C SER A 58 6.82 -6.78 11.53
N VAL A 59 7.55 -7.76 10.98
CA VAL A 59 7.44 -8.11 9.55
C VAL A 59 6.01 -8.53 9.21
N GLU A 60 5.36 -9.31 10.07
CA GLU A 60 3.98 -9.76 9.88
C GLU A 60 3.01 -8.59 9.83
N GLU A 61 3.12 -7.64 10.76
CA GLU A 61 2.26 -6.46 10.79
C GLU A 61 2.46 -5.58 9.55
N VAL A 62 3.71 -5.37 9.12
CA VAL A 62 3.99 -4.63 7.88
C VAL A 62 3.37 -5.31 6.66
N ILE A 63 3.49 -6.63 6.54
CA ILE A 63 2.88 -7.40 5.43
C ILE A 63 1.37 -7.31 5.48
N ARG A 64 0.76 -7.43 6.67
CA ARG A 64 -0.69 -7.32 6.86
C ARG A 64 -1.19 -5.95 6.41
N LEU A 65 -0.54 -4.88 6.87
CA LEU A 65 -0.89 -3.51 6.51
C LEU A 65 -0.66 -3.23 5.03
N TYR A 66 0.41 -3.75 4.43
CA TYR A 66 0.63 -3.69 2.99
C TYR A 66 -0.52 -4.35 2.22
N ASN A 67 -0.95 -5.54 2.63
CA ASN A 67 -2.06 -6.23 1.97
C ASN A 67 -3.35 -5.39 2.01
N VAL A 68 -3.72 -4.88 3.18
CA VAL A 68 -4.97 -4.11 3.36
C VAL A 68 -4.90 -2.74 2.68
N TYR A 69 -3.83 -1.99 2.88
CA TYR A 69 -3.77 -0.60 2.42
C TYR A 69 -3.30 -0.42 0.98
N VAL A 70 -2.55 -1.39 0.44
CA VAL A 70 -2.02 -1.33 -0.93
C VAL A 70 -2.75 -2.31 -1.83
N VAL A 71 -2.69 -3.61 -1.53
CA VAL A 71 -3.16 -4.66 -2.45
C VAL A 71 -4.67 -4.60 -2.63
N GLU A 72 -5.42 -4.62 -1.53
CA GLU A 72 -6.89 -4.56 -1.58
C GLU A 72 -7.38 -3.28 -2.26
N HIS A 73 -6.77 -2.13 -1.95
CA HIS A 73 -7.10 -0.87 -2.59
C HIS A 73 -6.89 -0.88 -4.10
N LEU A 74 -5.73 -1.37 -4.57
CA LEU A 74 -5.45 -1.45 -6.00
C LEU A 74 -6.41 -2.40 -6.72
N ASN A 75 -6.80 -3.51 -6.07
CA ASN A 75 -7.80 -4.42 -6.60
C ASN A 75 -9.18 -3.77 -6.74
N GLU A 76 -9.62 -2.99 -5.75
CA GLU A 76 -10.86 -2.23 -5.81
C GLU A 76 -10.86 -1.21 -6.96
N VAL A 77 -9.78 -0.43 -7.07
CA VAL A 77 -9.59 0.56 -8.14
C VAL A 77 -9.62 -0.10 -9.52
N ALA A 78 -8.89 -1.22 -9.68
CA ALA A 78 -8.90 -1.98 -10.91
C ALA A 78 -10.31 -2.53 -11.22
N GLY A 79 -11.02 -3.05 -10.23
CA GLY A 79 -12.39 -3.56 -10.38
C GLY A 79 -13.34 -2.48 -10.90
N LEU A 80 -13.32 -1.30 -10.29
CA LEU A 80 -14.11 -0.15 -10.71
C LEU A 80 -13.75 0.31 -12.13
N ALA A 81 -12.46 0.42 -12.45
CA ALA A 81 -12.01 0.83 -13.79
C ALA A 81 -12.53 -0.11 -14.89
N HIS A 82 -12.47 -1.43 -14.66
CA HIS A 82 -13.02 -2.41 -15.60
C HIS A 82 -14.54 -2.31 -15.72
N GLN A 83 -15.26 -2.04 -14.63
CA GLN A 83 -16.71 -1.84 -14.68
C GLN A 83 -17.07 -0.65 -15.57
N LEU A 84 -16.44 0.51 -15.33
CA LEU A 84 -16.70 1.73 -16.08
C LEU A 84 -16.38 1.55 -17.58
N LEU A 85 -15.31 0.82 -17.91
CA LEU A 85 -14.99 0.49 -19.30
C LEU A 85 -16.08 -0.37 -19.97
N ARG A 86 -16.58 -1.40 -19.26
CA ARG A 86 -17.69 -2.25 -19.78
C ARG A 86 -18.94 -1.42 -20.03
N GLU A 87 -19.29 -0.52 -19.11
CA GLU A 87 -20.44 0.37 -19.25
C GLU A 87 -20.29 1.30 -20.46
N ALA A 88 -19.11 1.91 -20.64
CA ALA A 88 -18.82 2.77 -21.79
C ALA A 88 -18.95 2.02 -23.12
N GLN A 89 -18.41 0.79 -23.20
CA GLN A 89 -18.52 -0.06 -24.40
C GLN A 89 -19.98 -0.42 -24.71
N TYR A 90 -20.77 -0.73 -23.69
CA TYR A 90 -22.20 -1.03 -23.85
C TYR A 90 -22.97 0.18 -24.39
N GLN A 91 -22.72 1.38 -23.85
CA GLN A 91 -23.34 2.61 -24.36
C GLN A 91 -22.98 2.89 -25.82
N GLN A 92 -21.72 2.66 -26.21
CA GLN A 92 -21.30 2.84 -27.60
C GLN A 92 -22.02 1.88 -28.55
N ARG A 93 -22.20 0.61 -28.16
CA ARG A 93 -22.94 -0.38 -28.96
C ARG A 93 -24.41 -0.01 -29.12
N LYS A 94 -25.05 0.45 -28.04
CA LYS A 94 -26.44 0.95 -28.09
C LYS A 94 -26.61 2.11 -29.06
N LYS A 95 -25.69 3.08 -29.07
CA LYS A 95 -25.75 4.24 -29.98
C LYS A 95 -25.55 3.86 -31.47
N ARG A 96 -24.95 2.70 -31.77
CA ARG A 96 -24.66 2.23 -33.13
C ARG A 96 -25.76 1.38 -33.76
N GLN A 97 -26.84 1.09 -33.03
CA GLN A 97 -28.04 0.48 -33.58
C GLN A 97 -29.08 1.60 -33.79
N PRO A 98 -29.11 2.28 -34.95
CA PRO A 98 -30.24 3.12 -35.29
C PRO A 98 -31.48 2.23 -35.46
N GLN A 99 -32.61 2.67 -34.90
CA GLN A 99 -33.93 2.09 -35.16
C GLN A 99 -34.27 2.16 -36.66
#